data_AF-A0A1M7YPB4-F1
#
_entry.id   AF-A0A1M7YPB4-F1
#
_cell.length_a   1.000
_cell.length_b   1.000
_cell.length_c   1.000
_cell.angle_alpha   90.00
_cell.angle_beta   90.00
_cell.angle_gamma   90.00
#
_symmetry.space_group_name_H-M   'P 1'
#
loop_
_entity.id
_entity.type
_entity.pdbx_description
1 polymer ?
#
loop_
_entity_poly.entity_id
_entity_poly.type
_entity_poly.pdbx_seq_one_letter_code
_entity_poly.pdbx_strand_id
1 'polypeptide(L)'
;MKLPLGVGVCILSSVFLTACGNQDDDEATASSSSSSSSSLVSGFSKHNGIYVNTDDFAFMLIDSSRTTHNLIVGDIAGKDVYLTTSGNVENNNTYISKGLTYSDTNKFISSSSTKMTAAFTDVAAILTGTFNDESIVYSFNKKGSNSKSLSQIAGTYTDSDTGTVWTIQSSGTLNMNGSCLVSAKLTRNDSYFNLTDIAASNCNDSSYDGEYSDGVLMTVNYKNHDYLASVMYNQHAIIWAHVAIN
;
A
#
# COMPACT_ATOMS: atom_id res chain seq x y z
N MET A 1 21.52 -25.39 -39.34
CA MET A 1 21.40 -24.12 -40.09
C MET A 1 21.97 -23.03 -39.18
N LYS A 2 23.15 -22.51 -39.52
CA LYS A 2 23.91 -21.51 -38.73
C LYS A 2 23.75 -20.15 -39.40
N LEU A 3 23.44 -19.11 -38.64
CA LEU A 3 23.48 -17.71 -39.08
C LEU A 3 24.49 -16.93 -38.20
N PRO A 4 25.30 -16.02 -38.78
CA PRO A 4 26.51 -15.51 -38.14
C PRO A 4 26.31 -14.21 -37.34
N LEU A 5 27.26 -14.01 -36.42
CA LEU A 5 27.50 -12.76 -35.67
C LEU A 5 27.77 -11.57 -36.61
N GLY A 6 27.13 -10.44 -36.32
CA GLY A 6 27.47 -9.12 -36.85
C GLY A 6 27.97 -8.21 -35.74
N VAL A 7 29.28 -7.96 -35.74
CA VAL A 7 29.97 -6.95 -34.94
C VAL A 7 29.75 -5.58 -35.59
N GLY A 8 29.30 -4.59 -34.82
CA GLY A 8 29.19 -3.20 -35.24
C GLY A 8 29.80 -2.28 -34.19
N VAL A 9 31.03 -1.84 -34.44
CA VAL A 9 31.73 -0.75 -33.74
C VAL A 9 31.72 0.46 -34.67
N CYS A 10 31.37 1.65 -34.16
CA CYS A 10 31.82 2.99 -34.62
C CYS A 10 31.27 4.04 -33.62
N ILE A 11 32.09 4.57 -32.71
CA ILE A 11 32.94 5.78 -32.79
C ILE A 11 32.17 7.12 -32.66
N LEU A 12 32.72 7.92 -31.73
CA LEU A 12 32.40 9.23 -31.20
C LEU A 12 31.85 10.30 -32.16
N SER A 13 31.06 11.22 -31.61
CA SER A 13 31.25 12.67 -31.82
C SER A 13 30.74 13.48 -30.63
N SER A 14 31.68 14.11 -29.92
CA SER A 14 31.49 15.20 -28.96
C SER A 14 31.38 16.53 -29.73
N VAL A 15 30.38 17.34 -29.40
CA VAL A 15 30.33 18.75 -29.80
C VAL A 15 30.42 19.58 -28.54
N PHE A 16 31.57 20.24 -28.37
CA PHE A 16 31.74 21.40 -27.51
C PHE A 16 31.09 22.60 -28.20
N LEU A 17 30.24 23.33 -27.48
CA LEU A 17 29.91 24.71 -27.80
C LEU A 17 30.31 25.57 -26.59
N THR A 18 31.45 26.22 -26.73
CA THR A 18 31.88 27.38 -25.96
C THR A 18 31.04 28.59 -26.37
N ALA A 19 30.36 29.22 -25.43
CA ALA A 19 29.93 30.61 -25.55
C ALA A 19 30.49 31.38 -24.36
N CYS A 20 31.49 32.23 -24.66
CA CYS A 20 31.94 33.30 -23.78
C CYS A 20 31.00 34.50 -23.96
N GLY A 21 30.55 35.08 -22.85
CA GLY A 21 29.90 36.38 -22.79
C GLY A 21 30.05 36.93 -21.38
N ASN A 22 31.04 37.78 -21.18
CA ASN A 22 31.20 38.64 -20.00
C ASN A 22 30.24 39.83 -20.10
N GLN A 23 29.54 40.18 -19.02
CA GLN A 23 29.44 41.56 -18.48
C GLN A 23 28.70 41.52 -17.12
N ASP A 24 29.23 42.28 -16.17
CA ASP A 24 29.00 42.28 -14.72
C ASP A 24 27.67 42.90 -14.20
N ASP A 25 27.36 42.50 -12.96
CA ASP A 25 26.64 43.16 -11.85
C ASP A 25 25.16 43.59 -12.00
N ASP A 26 24.26 42.84 -11.35
CA ASP A 26 23.51 43.34 -10.18
C ASP A 26 22.66 42.21 -9.54
N GLU A 27 22.85 42.00 -8.24
CA GLU A 27 22.13 41.05 -7.41
C GLU A 27 20.62 41.35 -7.37
N ALA A 28 19.82 40.42 -7.88
CA ALA A 28 18.46 40.19 -7.41
C ALA A 28 18.23 38.68 -7.36
N THR A 29 18.48 38.09 -6.20
CA THR A 29 18.17 36.69 -5.86
C THR A 29 16.65 36.47 -5.93
N ALA A 30 16.15 36.21 -7.13
CA ALA A 30 14.82 35.66 -7.33
C ALA A 30 14.91 34.15 -7.07
N SER A 31 14.67 33.78 -5.81
CA SER A 31 14.45 32.41 -5.38
C SER A 31 13.27 31.83 -6.17
N SER A 32 13.57 31.16 -7.28
CA SER A 32 12.63 30.29 -7.99
C SER A 32 12.39 29.08 -7.11
N SER A 33 11.51 29.26 -6.13
CA SER A 33 10.84 28.15 -5.48
C SER A 33 10.06 27.42 -6.57
N SER A 34 10.65 26.34 -7.09
CA SER A 34 9.92 25.28 -7.75
C SER A 34 8.99 24.67 -6.71
N SER A 35 7.89 25.38 -6.48
CA SER A 35 6.69 24.82 -5.90
C SER A 35 6.33 23.66 -6.81
N SER A 36 6.72 22.47 -6.36
CA SER A 36 6.19 21.21 -6.86
C SER A 36 4.73 21.22 -6.47
N SER A 37 3.93 21.98 -7.22
CA SER A 37 2.50 21.94 -7.14
C SER A 37 2.14 20.50 -7.47
N SER A 38 1.76 19.74 -6.45
CA SER A 38 0.98 18.55 -6.68
C SER A 38 -0.29 19.06 -7.35
N SER A 39 -0.28 19.03 -8.69
CA SER A 39 -1.47 19.26 -9.46
C SER A 39 -2.45 18.19 -8.98
N LEU A 40 -3.44 18.60 -8.19
CA LEU A 40 -4.54 17.75 -7.80
C LEU A 40 -5.21 17.36 -9.10
N VAL A 41 -4.89 16.16 -9.60
CA VAL A 41 -5.52 15.61 -10.79
C VAL A 41 -6.98 15.40 -10.44
N SER A 42 -7.82 16.33 -10.91
CA SER A 42 -9.23 16.37 -10.57
C SER A 42 -9.92 15.11 -11.08
N GLY A 43 -10.53 14.34 -10.16
CA GLY A 43 -11.35 13.18 -10.50
C GLY A 43 -10.74 11.83 -10.17
N PHE A 44 -9.47 11.74 -9.73
CA PHE A 44 -8.89 10.46 -9.30
C PHE A 44 -9.56 9.87 -8.07
N SER A 45 -10.15 10.71 -7.19
CA SER A 45 -10.85 10.26 -5.98
C SER A 45 -11.97 9.25 -6.25
N LYS A 46 -12.51 9.18 -7.47
CA LYS A 46 -13.46 8.14 -7.88
C LYS A 46 -12.87 6.73 -7.78
N HIS A 47 -11.54 6.61 -7.84
CA HIS A 47 -10.82 5.34 -7.74
C HIS A 47 -10.49 4.95 -6.31
N ASN A 48 -10.66 5.85 -5.34
CA ASN A 48 -10.48 5.51 -3.93
C ASN A 48 -11.42 4.36 -3.53
N GLY A 49 -10.91 3.48 -2.66
CA GLY A 49 -11.67 2.37 -2.12
C GLY A 49 -10.91 1.04 -2.13
N ILE A 50 -11.67 -0.02 -1.90
CA ILE A 50 -11.17 -1.38 -1.75
C ILE A 50 -11.42 -2.14 -3.05
N TYR A 51 -10.37 -2.80 -3.53
CA TYR A 51 -10.37 -3.73 -4.64
C TYR A 51 -9.96 -5.10 -4.14
N VAL A 52 -10.51 -6.15 -4.72
CA VAL A 52 -10.30 -7.54 -4.30
C VAL A 52 -10.01 -8.43 -5.50
N ASN A 53 -9.11 -9.39 -5.31
CA ASN A 53 -8.90 -10.51 -6.20
C ASN A 53 -9.54 -11.72 -5.50
N THR A 54 -10.70 -12.12 -5.99
CA THR A 54 -11.50 -13.19 -5.40
C THR A 54 -10.95 -14.58 -5.68
N ASP A 55 -10.02 -14.70 -6.63
CA ASP A 55 -9.39 -15.98 -6.99
C ASP A 55 -8.20 -16.26 -6.05
N ASP A 56 -7.42 -15.23 -5.71
CA ASP A 56 -6.15 -15.36 -4.97
C ASP A 56 -6.20 -14.85 -3.52
N PHE A 57 -7.38 -14.51 -2.98
CA PHE A 57 -7.54 -13.90 -1.66
C PHE A 57 -6.59 -12.71 -1.42
N ALA A 58 -6.55 -11.80 -2.39
CA ALA A 58 -5.75 -10.58 -2.27
C ALA A 58 -6.66 -9.34 -2.26
N PHE A 59 -6.19 -8.27 -1.65
CA PHE A 59 -6.86 -6.98 -1.67
C PHE A 59 -5.90 -5.84 -1.96
N MET A 60 -6.46 -4.75 -2.47
CA MET A 60 -5.79 -3.49 -2.65
C MET A 60 -6.69 -2.38 -2.10
N LEU A 61 -6.15 -1.58 -1.19
CA LEU A 61 -6.73 -0.32 -0.76
C LEU A 61 -5.98 0.82 -1.42
N ILE A 62 -6.70 1.70 -2.11
CA ILE A 62 -6.17 2.98 -2.58
C ILE A 62 -6.99 4.10 -1.96
N ASP A 63 -6.31 5.06 -1.35
CA ASP A 63 -6.93 6.27 -0.82
C ASP A 63 -5.96 7.45 -1.02
N SER A 64 -6.28 8.28 -2.02
CA SER A 64 -5.50 9.46 -2.37
C SER A 64 -5.53 10.57 -1.31
N SER A 65 -6.41 10.48 -0.31
CA SER A 65 -6.50 11.49 0.76
C SER A 65 -5.51 11.25 1.90
N ARG A 66 -4.99 10.03 2.03
CA ARG A 66 -3.96 9.71 3.03
C ARG A 66 -2.67 10.47 2.74
N THR A 67 -1.92 10.83 3.77
CA THR A 67 -0.61 11.49 3.61
C THR A 67 0.53 10.50 3.39
N THR A 68 0.34 9.26 3.85
CA THR A 68 1.26 8.13 3.68
C THR A 68 0.48 6.85 3.44
N HIS A 69 1.11 5.81 2.87
CA HIS A 69 0.45 4.51 2.66
C HIS A 69 -0.89 4.63 1.93
N ASN A 70 -0.88 5.46 0.89
CA ASN A 70 -2.05 5.65 0.02
C ASN A 70 -2.46 4.36 -0.67
N LEU A 71 -1.49 3.52 -1.02
CA LEU A 71 -1.69 2.22 -1.63
C LEU A 71 -1.18 1.14 -0.69
N ILE A 72 -2.09 0.26 -0.27
CA ILE A 72 -1.82 -0.92 0.56
C ILE A 72 -2.32 -2.13 -0.20
N VAL A 73 -1.50 -3.17 -0.28
CA VAL A 73 -1.84 -4.44 -0.94
C VAL A 73 -1.55 -5.55 0.05
N GLY A 74 -2.49 -6.47 0.23
CA GLY A 74 -2.24 -7.71 0.96
C GLY A 74 -2.59 -8.89 0.10
N ASP A 75 -1.63 -9.78 -0.12
CA ASP A 75 -1.86 -11.12 -0.64
C ASP A 75 -1.93 -12.08 0.55
N ILE A 76 -3.16 -12.39 0.97
CA ILE A 76 -3.37 -13.25 2.14
C ILE A 76 -2.98 -14.69 1.84
N ALA A 77 -3.17 -15.16 0.59
CA ALA A 77 -2.79 -16.51 0.19
C ALA A 77 -1.27 -16.64 0.04
N GLY A 78 -0.62 -15.63 -0.57
CA GLY A 78 0.83 -15.50 -0.70
C GLY A 78 1.56 -15.20 0.61
N LYS A 79 0.81 -14.73 1.62
CA LYS A 79 1.30 -14.31 2.95
C LYS A 79 2.26 -13.13 2.89
N ASP A 80 1.91 -12.15 2.07
CA ASP A 80 2.67 -10.92 1.93
C ASP A 80 1.80 -9.67 1.99
N VAL A 81 2.44 -8.56 2.35
CA VAL A 81 1.83 -7.23 2.37
C VAL A 81 2.82 -6.21 1.84
N TYR A 82 2.28 -5.30 1.04
CA TYR A 82 2.98 -4.16 0.47
C TYR A 82 2.32 -2.86 0.91
N LEU A 83 3.12 -1.93 1.45
CA LEU A 83 2.70 -0.56 1.75
C LEU A 83 3.59 0.41 0.99
N THR A 84 2.98 1.30 0.21
CA THR A 84 3.74 2.34 -0.48
C THR A 84 3.99 3.53 0.43
N THR A 85 5.13 4.20 0.36
CA THR A 85 5.33 5.39 1.19
C THR A 85 4.38 6.53 0.78
N SER A 86 4.31 6.81 -0.52
CA SER A 86 3.42 7.80 -1.11
C SER A 86 3.26 7.54 -2.61
N GLY A 87 2.74 8.50 -3.36
CA GLY A 87 2.68 8.41 -4.82
C GLY A 87 1.95 9.58 -5.44
N ASN A 88 1.95 9.60 -6.76
CA ASN A 88 1.34 10.66 -7.56
C ASN A 88 0.36 10.06 -8.55
N VAL A 89 -0.70 10.83 -8.79
CA VAL A 89 -1.62 10.56 -9.88
C VAL A 89 -1.02 11.17 -11.15
N GLU A 90 -0.73 10.34 -12.16
CA GLU A 90 -0.23 10.85 -13.45
C GLU A 90 -1.36 11.31 -14.37
N ASN A 91 -2.51 10.66 -14.29
CA ASN A 91 -3.73 10.99 -15.01
C ASN A 91 -4.94 10.48 -14.21
N ASN A 92 -6.17 10.77 -14.65
CA ASN A 92 -7.39 10.41 -13.92
C ASN A 92 -7.57 8.91 -13.61
N ASN A 93 -6.76 8.02 -14.21
CA ASN A 93 -6.85 6.57 -14.11
C ASN A 93 -5.50 5.89 -13.78
N THR A 94 -4.45 6.62 -13.41
CA THR A 94 -3.15 6.01 -13.13
C THR A 94 -2.51 6.62 -11.90
N TYR A 95 -2.14 5.74 -10.96
CA TYR A 95 -1.38 6.07 -9.77
C TYR A 95 0.00 5.44 -9.85
N ILE A 96 1.04 6.23 -9.64
CA ILE A 96 2.42 5.74 -9.51
C ILE A 96 2.88 5.96 -8.09
N SER A 97 3.19 4.86 -7.41
CA SER A 97 3.71 4.91 -6.06
C SER A 97 5.18 5.29 -6.02
N LYS A 98 5.61 5.71 -4.84
CA LYS A 98 6.99 5.92 -4.46
C LYS A 98 7.23 5.26 -3.12
N GLY A 99 8.32 4.50 -3.07
CA GLY A 99 8.69 3.73 -1.89
C GLY A 99 7.78 2.52 -1.71
N LEU A 100 8.36 1.47 -1.12
CA LEU A 100 7.69 0.23 -0.82
C LEU A 100 8.27 -0.34 0.46
N THR A 101 7.40 -0.62 1.43
CA THR A 101 7.69 -1.55 2.51
C THR A 101 6.96 -2.85 2.21
N TYR A 102 7.72 -3.94 2.21
CA TYR A 102 7.26 -5.30 2.01
C TYR A 102 7.44 -6.09 3.30
N SER A 103 6.45 -6.90 3.65
CA SER A 103 6.58 -7.90 4.71
C SER A 103 5.97 -9.22 4.28
N ASP A 104 6.69 -10.31 4.57
CA ASP A 104 6.15 -11.67 4.59
C ASP A 104 6.45 -12.32 5.96
N THR A 105 6.26 -13.63 6.08
CA THR A 105 6.53 -14.37 7.32
C THR A 105 8.01 -14.39 7.77
N ASN A 106 8.94 -14.05 6.89
CA ASN A 106 10.39 -14.18 7.08
C ASN A 106 11.17 -12.87 6.85
N LYS A 107 10.58 -11.89 6.17
CA LYS A 107 11.27 -10.70 5.69
C LYS A 107 10.47 -9.46 5.98
N PHE A 108 11.17 -8.41 6.40
CA PHE A 108 10.69 -7.03 6.41
C PHE A 108 11.71 -6.18 5.65
N ILE A 109 11.31 -5.66 4.49
CA ILE A 109 12.21 -4.95 3.58
C ILE A 109 11.57 -3.62 3.19
N SER A 110 12.34 -2.54 3.30
CA SER A 110 11.92 -1.22 2.84
C SER A 110 12.84 -0.72 1.73
N SER A 111 12.25 -0.15 0.69
CA SER A 111 12.95 0.50 -0.42
C SER A 111 12.30 1.85 -0.68
N SER A 112 13.08 2.93 -0.64
CA SER A 112 12.58 4.28 -0.92
C SER A 112 12.48 4.60 -2.41
N SER A 113 13.09 3.77 -3.28
CA SER A 113 13.19 3.98 -4.72
C SER A 113 12.23 3.11 -5.53
N THR A 114 11.72 2.01 -4.95
CA THR A 114 10.77 1.12 -5.62
C THR A 114 9.48 1.87 -5.96
N LYS A 115 8.96 1.59 -7.16
CA LYS A 115 7.71 2.14 -7.67
C LYS A 115 6.79 1.00 -8.08
N MET A 116 5.51 1.21 -7.89
CA MET A 116 4.45 0.39 -8.46
C MET A 116 3.49 1.30 -9.23
N THR A 117 2.86 0.75 -10.26
CA THR A 117 1.89 1.45 -11.09
C THR A 117 0.54 0.76 -10.95
N ALA A 118 -0.47 1.48 -10.46
CA ALA A 118 -1.84 1.04 -10.46
C ALA A 118 -2.61 1.75 -11.59
N ALA A 119 -3.09 0.98 -12.57
CA ALA A 119 -3.93 1.44 -13.65
C ALA A 119 -5.38 1.06 -13.38
N PHE A 120 -6.29 2.04 -13.46
CA PHE A 120 -7.68 1.90 -13.06
C PHE A 120 -8.65 1.99 -14.23
N THR A 121 -9.73 1.23 -14.13
CA THR A 121 -10.99 1.45 -14.85
C THR A 121 -12.06 1.79 -13.81
N ASP A 122 -13.32 1.98 -14.22
CA ASP A 122 -14.39 2.28 -13.26
C ASP A 122 -14.71 1.09 -12.33
N VAL A 123 -14.34 -0.15 -12.72
CA VAL A 123 -14.70 -1.38 -12.00
C VAL A 123 -13.52 -2.25 -11.60
N ALA A 124 -12.30 -1.94 -12.04
CA ALA A 124 -11.13 -2.79 -11.83
C ALA A 124 -9.83 -1.99 -11.77
N ALA A 125 -8.79 -2.61 -11.21
CA ALA A 125 -7.44 -2.08 -11.20
C ALA A 125 -6.43 -3.17 -11.56
N ILE A 126 -5.36 -2.79 -12.25
CA ILE A 126 -4.19 -3.62 -12.49
C ILE A 126 -3.01 -2.95 -11.80
N LEU A 127 -2.38 -3.67 -10.88
CA LEU A 127 -1.17 -3.24 -10.20
C LEU A 127 0.02 -3.95 -10.84
N THR A 128 1.03 -3.19 -11.24
CA THR A 128 2.30 -3.72 -11.75
C THR A 128 3.49 -3.12 -11.02
N GLY A 129 4.58 -3.88 -10.91
CA GLY A 129 5.83 -3.43 -10.33
C GLY A 129 6.92 -4.48 -10.43
N THR A 130 8.11 -4.11 -9.97
CA THR A 130 9.22 -5.04 -9.78
C THR A 130 9.84 -4.78 -8.43
N PHE A 131 10.04 -5.83 -7.65
CA PHE A 131 10.67 -5.77 -6.35
C PHE A 131 11.57 -6.99 -6.15
N ASN A 132 12.83 -6.76 -5.76
CA ASN A 132 13.85 -7.82 -5.65
C ASN A 132 13.93 -8.74 -6.87
N ASP A 133 13.95 -8.15 -8.07
CA ASP A 133 13.97 -8.86 -9.36
C ASP A 133 12.75 -9.74 -9.66
N GLU A 134 11.71 -9.68 -8.81
CA GLU A 134 10.44 -10.37 -9.00
C GLU A 134 9.38 -9.43 -9.55
N SER A 135 8.56 -9.92 -10.48
CA SER A 135 7.45 -9.16 -11.05
C SER A 135 6.25 -9.22 -10.11
N ILE A 136 5.74 -8.05 -9.73
CA ILE A 136 4.48 -7.90 -9.01
C ILE A 136 3.42 -7.59 -10.05
N VAL A 137 2.42 -8.48 -10.22
CA VAL A 137 1.29 -8.26 -11.11
C VAL A 137 0.02 -8.77 -10.45
N TYR A 138 -0.90 -7.86 -10.16
CA TYR A 138 -2.21 -8.20 -9.63
C TYR A 138 -3.32 -7.57 -10.48
N SER A 139 -4.42 -8.30 -10.63
CA SER A 139 -5.68 -7.77 -11.16
C SER A 139 -6.73 -7.82 -10.06
N PHE A 140 -7.41 -6.71 -9.82
CA PHE A 140 -8.42 -6.60 -8.79
C PHE A 140 -9.72 -6.04 -9.36
N ASN A 141 -10.85 -6.53 -8.85
CA ASN A 141 -12.15 -5.92 -9.07
C ASN A 141 -12.49 -4.98 -7.93
N LYS A 142 -13.09 -3.83 -8.24
CA LYS A 142 -13.58 -2.91 -7.21
C LYS A 142 -14.71 -3.59 -6.44
N LYS A 143 -14.64 -3.59 -5.11
CA LYS A 143 -15.65 -4.26 -4.26
C LYS A 143 -17.07 -3.69 -4.43
N GLY A 144 -17.20 -2.46 -4.95
CA GLY A 144 -18.47 -1.76 -5.22
C GLY A 144 -19.22 -1.29 -3.96
N SER A 145 -18.92 -1.89 -2.81
CA SER A 145 -19.46 -1.54 -1.49
C SER A 145 -18.34 -1.27 -0.50
N ASN A 146 -18.59 -0.35 0.41
CA ASN A 146 -17.69 -0.07 1.53
C ASN A 146 -17.57 -1.29 2.47
N SER A 147 -16.60 -1.25 3.37
CA SER A 147 -16.53 -2.18 4.51
C SER A 147 -17.81 -2.10 5.34
N LYS A 148 -18.20 -3.23 5.92
CA LYS A 148 -19.35 -3.34 6.82
C LYS A 148 -19.26 -2.30 7.95
N SER A 149 -20.39 -1.86 8.48
CA SER A 149 -20.41 -0.90 9.59
C SER A 149 -19.85 -1.51 10.88
N LEU A 150 -19.48 -0.68 11.85
CA LEU A 150 -18.99 -1.16 13.15
C LEU A 150 -20.00 -2.09 13.83
N SER A 151 -21.29 -1.76 13.77
CA SER A 151 -22.37 -2.60 14.30
C SER A 151 -22.50 -3.97 13.63
N GLN A 152 -22.03 -4.12 12.39
CA GLN A 152 -22.07 -5.38 11.64
C GLN A 152 -20.83 -6.25 11.87
N ILE A 153 -19.74 -5.66 12.37
CA ILE A 153 -18.47 -6.36 12.62
C ILE A 153 -18.12 -6.45 14.10
N ALA A 154 -18.94 -5.87 14.98
CA ALA A 154 -18.78 -6.02 16.42
C ALA A 154 -19.09 -7.46 16.83
N GLY A 155 -18.18 -8.09 17.55
CA GLY A 155 -18.25 -9.50 17.89
C GLY A 155 -16.89 -10.08 18.27
N THR A 156 -16.88 -11.38 18.50
CA THR A 156 -15.67 -12.16 18.74
C THR A 156 -15.56 -13.21 17.63
N TYR A 157 -14.38 -13.28 17.02
CA TYR A 157 -14.08 -14.15 15.90
C TYR A 157 -12.79 -14.91 16.20
N THR A 158 -12.72 -16.17 15.80
CA THR A 158 -11.52 -16.99 15.98
C THR A 158 -11.08 -17.46 14.62
N ASP A 159 -9.84 -17.12 14.28
CA ASP A 159 -9.20 -17.65 13.08
C ASP A 159 -8.96 -19.15 13.24
N SER A 160 -9.48 -19.96 12.32
CA SER A 160 -9.41 -21.42 12.43
C SER A 160 -8.00 -21.98 12.26
N ASP A 161 -7.14 -21.25 11.57
CA ASP A 161 -5.84 -21.74 11.14
C ASP A 161 -4.76 -21.41 12.18
N THR A 162 -4.85 -20.23 12.78
CA THR A 162 -3.89 -19.74 13.78
C THR A 162 -4.41 -19.80 15.21
N GLY A 163 -5.73 -19.91 15.40
CA GLY A 163 -6.37 -19.79 16.71
C GLY A 163 -6.43 -18.36 17.25
N THR A 164 -6.02 -17.36 16.45
CA THR A 164 -6.02 -15.95 16.87
C THR A 164 -7.45 -15.48 17.10
N VAL A 165 -7.71 -14.93 18.29
CA VAL A 165 -9.03 -14.41 18.66
C VAL A 165 -9.07 -12.91 18.45
N TRP A 166 -10.01 -12.46 17.62
CA TRP A 166 -10.33 -11.06 17.41
C TRP A 166 -11.57 -10.70 18.21
N THR A 167 -11.56 -9.58 18.89
CA THR A 167 -12.73 -9.01 19.56
C THR A 167 -12.88 -7.55 19.16
N ILE A 168 -13.98 -7.23 18.48
CA ILE A 168 -14.35 -5.87 18.11
C ILE A 168 -15.53 -5.46 18.97
N GLN A 169 -15.32 -4.45 19.80
CA GLN A 169 -16.34 -3.89 20.66
C GLN A 169 -17.18 -2.86 19.90
N SER A 170 -18.44 -2.70 20.27
CA SER A 170 -19.33 -1.68 19.70
C SER A 170 -18.84 -0.24 19.93
N SER A 171 -17.91 -0.03 20.87
CA SER A 171 -17.20 1.23 21.10
C SER A 171 -16.13 1.55 20.05
N GLY A 172 -15.78 0.59 19.18
CA GLY A 172 -14.73 0.73 18.18
C GLY A 172 -13.36 0.23 18.64
N THR A 173 -13.26 -0.48 19.77
CA THR A 173 -11.99 -1.10 20.18
C THR A 173 -11.83 -2.48 19.52
N LEU A 174 -10.69 -2.70 18.86
CA LEU A 174 -10.23 -4.01 18.41
C LEU A 174 -9.19 -4.55 19.38
N ASN A 175 -9.32 -5.82 19.75
CA ASN A 175 -8.28 -6.60 20.41
C ASN A 175 -8.02 -7.87 19.61
N MET A 176 -6.77 -8.21 19.38
CA MET A 176 -6.34 -9.49 18.81
C MET A 176 -5.46 -10.21 19.82
N ASN A 177 -5.77 -11.49 20.06
CA ASN A 177 -5.02 -12.35 20.97
C ASN A 177 -4.61 -13.62 20.22
N GLY A 178 -3.34 -13.68 19.81
CA GLY A 178 -2.75 -14.79 19.06
C GLY A 178 -1.25 -14.86 19.30
N SER A 179 -0.46 -14.79 18.24
CA SER A 179 1.01 -14.68 18.34
C SER A 179 1.50 -13.38 18.97
N CYS A 180 0.61 -12.39 19.10
CA CYS A 180 0.79 -11.13 19.79
C CYS A 180 -0.53 -10.75 20.47
N LEU A 181 -0.45 -9.92 21.52
CA LEU A 181 -1.59 -9.15 22.01
C LEU A 181 -1.58 -7.80 21.33
N VAL A 182 -2.59 -7.52 20.51
CA VAL A 182 -2.71 -6.25 19.78
C VAL A 182 -4.00 -5.55 20.17
N SER A 183 -3.92 -4.25 20.44
CA SER A 183 -5.09 -3.38 20.65
C SER A 183 -5.06 -2.22 19.68
N ALA A 184 -6.23 -1.81 19.18
CA ALA A 184 -6.38 -0.63 18.32
C ALA A 184 -7.77 -0.02 18.46
N LYS A 185 -7.90 1.24 18.03
CA LYS A 185 -9.18 1.94 17.90
C LYS A 185 -9.57 2.11 16.44
N LEU A 186 -10.81 1.74 16.11
CA LEU A 186 -11.40 1.85 14.79
C LEU A 186 -12.05 3.21 14.63
N THR A 187 -11.59 3.97 13.63
CA THR A 187 -12.24 5.21 13.21
C THR A 187 -12.67 5.05 11.75
N ARG A 188 -13.95 5.27 11.46
CA ARG A 188 -14.46 5.14 10.09
C ARG A 188 -13.75 6.14 9.18
N ASN A 189 -13.21 5.65 8.06
CA ASN A 189 -12.70 6.46 6.97
C ASN A 189 -13.37 6.00 5.66
N ASP A 190 -14.47 6.67 5.29
CA ASP A 190 -15.27 6.39 4.10
C ASP A 190 -15.56 4.90 3.85
N SER A 191 -14.71 4.24 3.06
CA SER A 191 -14.87 2.84 2.66
C SER A 191 -14.29 1.81 3.63
N TYR A 192 -13.53 2.21 4.64
CA TYR A 192 -12.83 1.31 5.55
C TYR A 192 -12.68 1.93 6.96
N PHE A 193 -11.90 1.31 7.84
CA PHE A 193 -11.57 1.88 9.15
C PHE A 193 -10.07 2.19 9.23
N ASN A 194 -9.73 3.41 9.60
CA ASN A 194 -8.39 3.68 10.13
C ASN A 194 -8.27 3.02 11.51
N LEU A 195 -7.08 2.50 11.77
CA LEU A 195 -6.68 2.02 13.08
C LEU A 195 -5.77 3.06 13.71
N THR A 196 -6.11 3.49 14.93
CA THR A 196 -5.33 4.43 15.73
C THR A 196 -5.06 3.83 17.10
N ASP A 197 -4.18 4.46 17.88
CA ASP A 197 -3.80 3.98 19.23
C ASP A 197 -3.40 2.50 19.21
N ILE A 198 -2.64 2.12 18.17
CA ILE A 198 -2.28 0.73 17.91
C ILE A 198 -1.07 0.37 18.77
N ALA A 199 -1.22 -0.67 19.58
CA ALA A 199 -0.14 -1.21 20.39
C ALA A 199 -0.12 -2.74 20.30
N ALA A 200 1.08 -3.30 20.21
CA ALA A 200 1.34 -4.72 20.29
C ALA A 200 2.24 -5.04 21.50
N SER A 201 1.98 -6.15 22.15
CA SER A 201 2.73 -6.62 23.31
C SER A 201 2.68 -8.14 23.41
N ASN A 202 3.60 -8.71 24.19
CA ASN A 202 3.70 -10.16 24.40
C ASN A 202 3.74 -10.93 23.08
N CYS A 203 4.43 -10.37 22.09
CA CYS A 203 4.64 -11.04 20.82
C CYS A 203 5.61 -12.22 20.97
N ASN A 204 5.34 -13.30 20.23
CA ASN A 204 6.26 -14.43 20.11
C ASN A 204 7.63 -13.99 19.59
N ASP A 205 7.64 -12.99 18.70
CA ASP A 205 8.83 -12.24 18.31
C ASP A 205 8.71 -10.82 18.85
N SER A 206 9.56 -10.49 19.83
CA SER A 206 9.53 -9.19 20.51
C SER A 206 9.88 -8.01 19.60
N SER A 207 10.38 -8.24 18.38
CA SER A 207 10.58 -7.16 17.41
C SER A 207 9.26 -6.53 16.94
N TYR A 208 8.13 -7.23 17.14
CA TYR A 208 6.78 -6.73 16.87
C TYR A 208 6.17 -5.98 18.05
N ASP A 209 6.76 -6.03 19.25
CA ASP A 209 6.24 -5.28 20.40
C ASP A 209 6.42 -3.76 20.19
N GLY A 210 5.43 -2.98 20.60
CA GLY A 210 5.48 -1.52 20.58
C GLY A 210 4.25 -0.87 19.93
N GLU A 211 4.39 0.43 19.64
CA GLU A 211 3.34 1.23 19.03
C GLU A 211 3.42 1.20 17.50
N TYR A 212 2.25 1.25 16.85
CA TYR A 212 2.12 1.31 15.40
C TYR A 212 1.48 2.62 14.99
N SER A 213 2.11 3.31 14.04
CA SER A 213 1.77 4.69 13.67
C SER A 213 0.66 4.78 12.64
N ASP A 214 0.37 3.67 11.95
CA ASP A 214 -0.65 3.62 10.92
C ASP A 214 -1.29 2.24 10.85
N GLY A 215 -2.54 2.19 10.44
CA GLY A 215 -3.20 0.91 10.17
C GLY A 215 -4.57 1.07 9.56
N VAL A 216 -5.02 -0.01 8.93
CA VAL A 216 -6.31 -0.09 8.26
C VAL A 216 -6.98 -1.41 8.61
N LEU A 217 -8.30 -1.37 8.72
CA LEU A 217 -9.16 -2.55 8.80
C LEU A 217 -10.26 -2.43 7.76
N MET A 218 -10.48 -3.50 7.02
CA MET A 218 -11.47 -3.55 5.95
C MET A 218 -12.19 -4.89 5.91
N THR A 219 -13.40 -4.87 5.35
CA THR A 219 -14.10 -6.10 5.00
C THR A 219 -13.80 -6.48 3.55
N VAL A 220 -13.31 -7.69 3.33
CA VAL A 220 -13.04 -8.25 1.99
C VAL A 220 -13.86 -9.52 1.81
N ASN A 221 -14.19 -9.87 0.56
CA ASN A 221 -14.91 -11.10 0.26
C ASN A 221 -13.98 -12.08 -0.47
N TYR A 222 -13.97 -13.34 -0.03
CA TYR A 222 -13.25 -14.42 -0.66
C TYR A 222 -14.06 -15.71 -0.58
N LYS A 223 -14.25 -16.40 -1.71
CA LYS A 223 -15.01 -17.67 -1.80
C LYS A 223 -16.38 -17.62 -1.09
N ASN A 224 -17.12 -16.53 -1.25
CA ASN A 224 -18.43 -16.28 -0.61
C ASN A 224 -18.40 -16.07 0.91
N HIS A 225 -17.23 -15.95 1.53
CA HIS A 225 -17.07 -15.56 2.92
C HIS A 225 -16.58 -14.13 3.01
N ASP A 226 -17.09 -13.41 4.01
CA ASP A 226 -16.59 -12.10 4.38
C ASP A 226 -15.50 -12.28 5.44
N TYR A 227 -14.40 -11.59 5.23
CA TYR A 227 -13.27 -11.53 6.14
C TYR A 227 -13.06 -10.11 6.59
N LEU A 228 -12.62 -9.96 7.83
CA LEU A 228 -11.90 -8.76 8.25
C LEU A 228 -10.43 -8.96 7.90
N ALA A 229 -9.84 -7.98 7.24
CA ALA A 229 -8.41 -7.93 6.99
C ALA A 229 -7.85 -6.64 7.62
N SER A 230 -6.76 -6.76 8.36
CA SER A 230 -6.07 -5.63 8.96
C SER A 230 -4.59 -5.60 8.57
N VAL A 231 -4.08 -4.40 8.39
CA VAL A 231 -2.64 -4.12 8.21
C VAL A 231 -2.29 -2.97 9.15
N MET A 232 -1.24 -3.15 9.94
CA MET A 232 -0.74 -2.18 10.92
C MET A 232 0.75 -2.02 10.69
N TYR A 233 1.22 -0.79 10.64
CA TYR A 233 2.58 -0.45 10.25
C TYR A 233 3.28 0.41 11.30
N ASN A 234 4.56 0.09 11.52
CA ASN A 234 5.54 1.03 12.03
C ASN A 234 6.84 0.90 11.21
N GLN A 235 7.84 1.70 11.54
CA GLN A 235 9.12 1.73 10.81
C GLN A 235 9.97 0.45 10.93
N HIS A 236 9.57 -0.50 11.77
CA HIS A 236 10.31 -1.73 12.09
C HIS A 236 9.58 -3.02 11.69
N ALA A 237 8.25 -2.99 11.62
CA ALA A 237 7.42 -4.17 11.41
C ALA A 237 6.06 -3.83 10.77
N ILE A 238 5.45 -4.84 10.15
CA ILE A 238 4.04 -4.83 9.74
C ILE A 238 3.33 -5.99 10.41
N ILE A 239 2.31 -5.70 11.21
CA ILE A 239 1.37 -6.72 11.68
C ILE A 239 0.21 -6.75 10.68
N TRP A 240 -0.03 -7.91 10.10
CA TRP A 240 -1.16 -8.13 9.22
C TRP A 240 -1.84 -9.45 9.56
N ALA A 241 -3.15 -9.47 9.46
CA ALA A 241 -3.95 -10.62 9.81
C ALA A 241 -5.34 -10.53 9.18
N HIS A 242 -6.03 -11.66 9.14
CA HIS A 242 -7.42 -11.74 8.71
C HIS A 242 -8.21 -12.70 9.59
N VAL A 243 -9.55 -12.58 9.56
CA VAL A 243 -10.46 -13.53 10.24
C VAL A 243 -11.81 -13.56 9.51
N ALA A 244 -12.38 -14.75 9.36
CA ALA A 244 -13.72 -14.91 8.79
C ALA A 244 -14.79 -14.40 9.77
N ILE A 245 -15.84 -13.76 9.25
CA ILE A 245 -16.93 -13.20 10.06
C ILE A 245 -18.33 -13.72 9.71
N ASN A 246 -18.44 -14.69 8.80
CA ASN A 246 -19.65 -15.44 8.49
C ASN A 246 -19.39 -16.82 7.85
#